data_AF-A0A1D8GAE5-F1
#
_entry.id   AF-A0A1D8GAE5-F1
#
_cell.length_a   1.000
_cell.length_b   1.000
_cell.length_c   1.000
_cell.angle_alpha   90.00
_cell.angle_beta   90.00
_cell.angle_gamma   90.00
#
_symmetry.space_group_name_H-M   'P 1'
#
loop_
_entity.id
_entity.type
_entity.pdbx_description
1 polymer ?
#
loop_
_entity_poly.entity_id
_entity_poly.type
_entity_poly.pdbx_seq_one_letter_code
_entity_poly.pdbx_strand_id
1 'polypeptide(L)'
;MTATTTENTAAPAAAPTGPATATATGPAPATTATAAACPFTGAGAGTGAAAPGTPAGTAGAGAGPAGPEAAPVAGAVRAGERDGDQARDQAGERAGERAGRGAADRSAGFTERYLLSPAVNADPYPYLDALRDHDPVHWSAMHRAWLVTGHEQLTHCLRDPAVSADRVRPLMDAVPEGARDDAERAFGILSRWMVFNDPPRHRRLRQVFQDQFAARAINRYRGFVERATRAMAGRRAAPGRTGDLVADIARPLPALVFARWLGVPQADAPSFWYWNARVGDLVLGAAQEEREYRTSLQSLVNLEDYLAELVRRRREEPKDDLISAVLAGGRVGTSVSEEEFVGMLTQMAFAGGETTSNLIANTLLALLSRPDQLAAVREDPARLVPAAVEETMRFDGPSKMSIRIAAADLELDGRAVRAGDRLFLVTAAANRDPDRFADPGRFDVRRGTGGPLHLGFGFGAHFCVGAALARLVAVSAVDVLVRERPGLSLVDEPLSWQPSLLNRALTALPVRY
;
A
#
# COMPACT_ATOMS: atom_id res chain seq x y z
N MET A 1 -76.81 -18.04 3.86
CA MET A 1 -76.55 -19.37 3.26
C MET A 1 -75.16 -19.30 2.63
N THR A 2 -74.08 -19.90 3.12
CA THR A 2 -73.81 -20.75 4.30
C THR A 2 -72.43 -20.34 4.85
N ALA A 3 -72.34 -19.85 6.09
CA ALA A 3 -71.72 -20.55 7.24
C ALA A 3 -70.20 -20.85 7.05
N THR A 4 -69.23 -20.04 7.54
CA THR A 4 -68.79 -19.73 8.94
C THR A 4 -67.83 -20.74 9.60
N THR A 5 -66.67 -20.24 10.05
CA THR A 5 -65.82 -20.71 11.18
C THR A 5 -65.18 -22.11 11.08
N THR A 6 -64.05 -22.45 11.72
CA THR A 6 -63.54 -22.02 13.04
C THR A 6 -62.01 -22.23 13.15
N GLU A 7 -61.34 -21.49 14.04
CA GLU A 7 -59.98 -21.80 14.53
C GLU A 7 -59.97 -23.02 15.47
N ASN A 8 -58.85 -23.74 15.61
CA ASN A 8 -58.27 -23.99 16.95
C ASN A 8 -56.80 -24.49 16.94
N THR A 9 -56.16 -24.37 18.10
CA THR A 9 -54.74 -24.61 18.47
C THR A 9 -54.31 -26.08 18.62
N ALA A 10 -53.00 -26.37 18.50
CA ALA A 10 -52.18 -27.06 19.52
C ALA A 10 -50.69 -27.22 19.12
N ALA A 11 -49.79 -27.32 20.11
CA ALA A 11 -48.36 -27.63 20.02
C ALA A 11 -47.99 -28.63 21.17
N PRO A 12 -46.71 -28.90 21.50
CA PRO A 12 -45.65 -29.58 20.74
C PRO A 12 -45.10 -30.85 21.46
N ALA A 13 -44.21 -31.62 20.82
CA ALA A 13 -43.35 -32.66 21.43
C ALA A 13 -42.23 -33.04 20.44
N ALA A 14 -41.08 -33.65 20.74
CA ALA A 14 -40.19 -33.80 21.90
C ALA A 14 -39.02 -34.70 21.38
N ALA A 15 -37.82 -34.64 21.95
CA ALA A 15 -36.63 -35.37 21.45
C ALA A 15 -36.26 -36.63 22.26
N PRO A 16 -35.42 -37.52 21.70
CA PRO A 16 -34.41 -38.28 22.47
C PRO A 16 -32.98 -38.11 21.88
N THR A 17 -31.99 -37.59 22.61
CA THR A 17 -30.98 -38.29 23.48
C THR A 17 -29.91 -39.15 22.76
N GLY A 18 -28.63 -38.86 23.04
CA GLY A 18 -27.45 -39.68 22.68
C GLY A 18 -27.27 -40.94 23.54
N PRO A 19 -26.07 -41.58 23.57
CA PRO A 19 -24.79 -40.97 23.96
C PRO A 19 -23.70 -41.20 22.85
N ALA A 20 -22.35 -41.20 23.02
CA ALA A 20 -21.46 -41.25 24.20
C ALA A 20 -20.06 -40.60 23.95
N THR A 21 -19.11 -40.87 24.86
CA THR A 21 -17.77 -40.26 25.00
C THR A 21 -16.60 -41.12 24.51
N ALA A 22 -15.50 -40.48 24.07
CA ALA A 22 -14.15 -41.06 24.17
C ALA A 22 -13.10 -39.96 24.49
N THR A 23 -12.31 -40.19 25.54
CA THR A 23 -11.24 -39.30 26.03
C THR A 23 -9.88 -39.73 25.52
N ALA A 24 -9.02 -38.78 25.10
CA ALA A 24 -7.59 -39.03 24.96
C ALA A 24 -6.77 -37.81 25.41
N THR A 25 -5.90 -38.06 26.39
CA THR A 25 -4.87 -37.19 26.96
C THR A 25 -3.89 -36.63 25.92
N GLY A 26 -3.47 -35.37 26.07
CA GLY A 26 -2.29 -34.84 25.36
C GLY A 26 -0.98 -34.99 26.16
N PRO A 27 0.16 -34.60 25.58
CA PRO A 27 1.37 -34.25 26.32
C PRO A 27 1.74 -32.76 26.20
N ALA A 28 2.65 -32.32 27.08
CA ALA A 28 3.10 -30.93 27.27
C ALA A 28 3.96 -30.35 26.12
N PRO A 29 4.12 -29.02 26.01
CA PRO A 29 4.97 -28.40 25.00
C PRO A 29 6.47 -28.61 25.30
N ALA A 30 7.19 -29.19 24.36
CA ALA A 30 8.65 -29.25 24.38
C ALA A 30 9.26 -28.00 23.72
N THR A 31 10.45 -27.64 24.20
CA THR A 31 11.16 -26.38 23.90
C THR A 31 11.82 -26.32 22.52
N THR A 32 11.89 -25.09 21.98
CA THR A 32 12.94 -24.57 21.08
C THR A 32 13.38 -25.42 19.89
N ALA A 33 12.97 -25.02 18.68
CA ALA A 33 13.69 -25.31 17.44
C ALA A 33 13.79 -24.04 16.59
N THR A 34 14.97 -23.42 16.60
CA THR A 34 15.33 -22.35 15.66
C THR A 34 15.66 -23.00 14.32
N ALA A 35 14.79 -22.83 13.31
CA ALA A 35 15.04 -23.25 11.93
C ALA A 35 14.74 -22.04 11.02
N ALA A 36 15.78 -21.34 10.56
CA ALA A 36 16.47 -21.66 9.30
C ALA A 36 15.63 -21.23 8.09
N ALA A 37 15.82 -19.99 7.65
CA ALA A 37 15.26 -19.49 6.41
C ALA A 37 15.79 -20.30 5.22
N CYS A 38 14.92 -20.67 4.29
CA CYS A 38 15.31 -21.34 3.05
C CYS A 38 16.30 -20.47 2.24
N PRO A 39 17.31 -21.09 1.59
CA PRO A 39 18.52 -20.37 1.21
C PRO A 39 18.42 -19.64 -0.13
N PHE A 40 18.45 -18.31 -0.10
CA PHE A 40 18.90 -17.51 -1.24
C PHE A 40 20.44 -17.53 -1.29
N THR A 41 21.03 -18.57 -1.88
CA THR A 41 22.49 -18.75 -2.01
C THR A 41 22.93 -19.18 -3.41
N GLY A 42 23.98 -18.53 -3.93
CA GLY A 42 24.55 -18.69 -5.27
C GLY A 42 24.85 -17.30 -5.84
N ALA A 43 26.00 -16.65 -5.61
CA ALA A 43 27.39 -17.04 -5.87
C ALA A 43 27.70 -17.16 -7.38
N GLY A 44 28.69 -16.47 -7.95
CA GLY A 44 29.70 -15.62 -7.30
C GLY A 44 30.47 -14.69 -8.24
N ALA A 45 31.48 -14.02 -7.70
CA ALA A 45 32.27 -13.01 -8.41
C ALA A 45 33.23 -13.61 -9.45
N GLY A 46 33.38 -12.92 -10.58
CA GLY A 46 34.41 -13.19 -11.59
C GLY A 46 35.13 -11.90 -11.98
N THR A 47 36.44 -11.85 -11.75
CA THR A 47 37.29 -10.70 -12.06
C THR A 47 37.88 -10.79 -13.47
N GLY A 48 37.93 -9.67 -14.20
CA GLY A 48 39.09 -9.37 -15.06
C GLY A 48 38.86 -9.08 -16.54
N ALA A 49 39.29 -7.87 -16.91
CA ALA A 49 40.09 -7.52 -18.10
C ALA A 49 39.46 -7.12 -19.44
N ALA A 50 40.09 -6.07 -19.99
CA ALA A 50 40.29 -5.72 -21.40
C ALA A 50 39.15 -5.08 -22.24
N ALA A 51 39.30 -3.78 -22.50
CA ALA A 51 38.88 -3.15 -23.76
C ALA A 51 39.82 -3.61 -24.91
N PRO A 52 39.43 -3.46 -26.19
CA PRO A 52 39.68 -2.17 -26.89
C PRO A 52 38.64 -1.81 -27.98
N GLY A 53 38.84 -0.66 -28.65
CA GLY A 53 38.46 -0.52 -30.06
C GLY A 53 37.46 0.59 -30.42
N THR A 54 37.92 1.85 -30.47
CA THR A 54 37.29 2.90 -31.30
C THR A 54 37.50 2.59 -32.79
N PRO A 55 36.60 3.04 -33.68
CA PRO A 55 37.08 3.83 -34.81
C PRO A 55 36.29 5.14 -35.02
N ALA A 56 36.91 6.07 -35.74
CA ALA A 56 36.45 7.45 -35.91
C ALA A 56 36.03 7.76 -37.36
N GLY A 57 35.35 8.91 -37.55
CA GLY A 57 35.05 9.52 -38.85
C GLY A 57 33.58 9.38 -39.29
N THR A 58 32.95 10.35 -39.97
CA THR A 58 33.42 11.68 -40.43
C THR A 58 32.25 12.65 -40.64
N ALA A 59 32.54 13.95 -40.43
CA ALA A 59 31.93 15.18 -40.97
C ALA A 59 30.64 15.16 -41.82
N GLY A 60 29.76 16.13 -41.53
CA GLY A 60 28.72 16.65 -42.43
C GLY A 60 28.20 18.02 -41.95
N ALA A 61 28.49 19.11 -42.66
CA ALA A 61 28.17 20.47 -42.25
C ALA A 61 26.85 20.99 -42.86
N GLY A 62 26.20 21.95 -42.19
CA GLY A 62 25.05 22.70 -42.72
C GLY A 62 24.71 23.88 -41.80
N ALA A 63 24.70 25.11 -42.33
CA ALA A 63 24.67 26.33 -41.53
C ALA A 63 23.45 27.24 -41.84
N GLY A 64 22.74 27.67 -40.79
CA GLY A 64 21.96 28.92 -40.70
C GLY A 64 20.73 29.10 -41.60
N PRO A 65 20.01 30.24 -41.49
CA PRO A 65 20.23 31.39 -40.61
C PRO A 65 19.06 31.66 -39.62
N ALA A 66 19.03 32.85 -39.02
CA ALA A 66 18.33 33.17 -37.76
C ALA A 66 17.10 34.11 -37.87
N GLY A 67 16.29 34.12 -36.79
CA GLY A 67 15.59 35.30 -36.25
C GLY A 67 14.16 35.58 -36.73
N PRO A 68 13.40 36.47 -36.05
CA PRO A 68 13.83 37.38 -34.97
C PRO A 68 13.04 37.27 -33.63
N GLU A 69 13.50 38.05 -32.65
CA GLU A 69 12.94 38.25 -31.30
C GLU A 69 11.59 39.01 -31.23
N ALA A 70 10.94 38.93 -30.07
CA ALA A 70 9.99 39.94 -29.59
C ALA A 70 10.25 40.26 -28.10
N ALA A 71 10.14 41.54 -27.74
CA ALA A 71 10.68 42.17 -26.52
C ALA A 71 9.77 42.07 -25.27
N PRO A 72 10.28 42.37 -24.05
CA PRO A 72 9.54 42.18 -22.80
C PRO A 72 8.64 43.37 -22.42
N VAL A 73 7.60 43.11 -21.62
CA VAL A 73 6.72 44.13 -21.04
C VAL A 73 7.17 44.47 -19.61
N ALA A 74 7.48 45.74 -19.38
CA ALA A 74 7.77 46.27 -18.04
C ALA A 74 6.48 46.78 -17.36
N GLY A 75 6.40 46.60 -16.04
CA GLY A 75 5.34 47.18 -15.20
C GLY A 75 5.82 47.30 -13.76
N ALA A 76 6.05 48.53 -13.30
CA ALA A 76 6.61 48.81 -11.98
C ALA A 76 5.64 49.61 -11.11
N VAL A 77 5.31 49.10 -9.91
CA VAL A 77 4.78 49.91 -8.79
C VAL A 77 5.31 49.43 -7.43
N ARG A 78 6.21 50.23 -6.87
CA ARG A 78 6.48 50.54 -5.44
C ARG A 78 6.42 49.45 -4.35
N ALA A 79 7.63 49.12 -3.87
CA ALA A 79 8.14 49.36 -2.51
C ALA A 79 7.19 49.25 -1.29
N GLY A 80 7.56 48.32 -0.38
CA GLY A 80 7.18 48.30 1.02
C GLY A 80 8.21 47.53 1.84
N GLU A 81 9.25 48.20 2.34
CA GLU A 81 10.28 47.60 3.19
C GLU A 81 9.89 47.65 4.67
N ARG A 82 9.99 46.51 5.38
CA ARG A 82 10.71 46.30 6.67
C ARG A 82 10.43 44.90 7.23
N ASP A 83 11.27 44.48 8.18
CA ASP A 83 11.29 43.21 8.92
C ASP A 83 11.50 41.92 8.08
N GLY A 84 12.78 41.59 7.87
CA GLY A 84 13.22 40.32 7.26
C GLY A 84 14.55 39.74 7.76
N ASP A 85 15.48 40.56 8.27
CA ASP A 85 16.85 40.10 8.58
C ASP A 85 17.00 39.44 9.97
N GLN A 86 16.43 40.00 11.04
CA GLN A 86 16.68 39.49 12.40
C GLN A 86 16.16 38.06 12.66
N ALA A 87 15.25 37.57 11.81
CA ALA A 87 14.72 36.20 11.90
C ALA A 87 15.65 35.15 11.28
N ARG A 88 16.60 35.55 10.41
CA ARG A 88 17.52 34.63 9.72
C ARG A 88 18.76 34.33 10.55
N ASP A 89 19.34 35.34 11.18
CA ASP A 89 20.53 35.16 12.02
C ASP A 89 20.24 34.28 13.24
N GLN A 90 19.10 34.48 13.92
CA GLN A 90 18.70 33.62 15.05
C GLN A 90 18.39 32.17 14.65
N ALA A 91 18.08 31.89 13.38
CA ALA A 91 17.92 30.52 12.88
C ALA A 91 19.28 29.87 12.60
N GLY A 92 20.25 30.63 12.08
CA GLY A 92 21.63 30.17 11.86
C GLY A 92 22.36 29.84 13.17
N GLU A 93 22.28 30.71 14.18
CA GLU A 93 22.95 30.49 15.47
C GLU A 93 22.40 29.27 16.22
N ARG A 94 21.07 29.07 16.22
CA ARG A 94 20.43 27.89 16.84
C ARG A 94 20.76 26.57 16.11
N ALA A 95 21.03 26.62 14.81
CA ALA A 95 21.52 25.46 14.06
C ALA A 95 22.98 25.14 14.43
N GLY A 96 23.83 26.18 14.56
CA GLY A 96 25.23 26.03 15.00
C GLY A 96 25.39 25.46 16.40
N GLU A 97 24.63 25.95 17.39
CA GLU A 97 24.73 25.45 18.76
C GLU A 97 24.20 24.01 18.93
N ARG A 98 23.21 23.59 18.13
CA ARG A 98 22.75 22.18 18.10
C ARG A 98 23.79 21.25 17.47
N ALA A 99 24.53 21.70 16.45
CA ALA A 99 25.61 20.91 15.86
C ALA A 99 26.73 20.63 16.87
N GLY A 100 27.12 21.62 17.67
CA GLY A 100 28.25 21.52 18.61
C GLY A 100 27.99 20.66 19.86
N ARG A 101 26.75 20.58 20.37
CA ARG A 101 26.45 19.91 21.65
C ARG A 101 25.87 18.49 21.54
N GLY A 102 25.52 18.03 20.34
CA GLY A 102 24.95 16.69 20.11
C GLY A 102 25.89 15.65 19.47
N ALA A 103 27.08 16.05 19.01
CA ALA A 103 27.96 15.15 18.26
C ALA A 103 28.67 14.07 19.11
N ALA A 104 28.82 14.29 20.42
CA ALA A 104 29.65 13.46 21.30
C ALA A 104 28.92 12.34 22.07
N ASP A 105 27.58 12.27 22.00
CA ASP A 105 26.77 11.33 22.81
C ASP A 105 25.77 10.49 21.98
N ARG A 106 25.67 10.73 20.66
CA ARG A 106 24.79 9.97 19.75
C ARG A 106 25.32 8.59 19.35
N SER A 107 26.46 8.15 19.91
CA SER A 107 27.05 6.83 19.66
C SER A 107 26.68 5.77 20.71
N ALA A 108 25.60 5.99 21.48
CA ALA A 108 25.04 5.00 22.41
C ALA A 108 24.35 3.83 21.67
N GLY A 109 25.14 3.04 20.95
CA GLY A 109 24.81 1.66 20.52
C GLY A 109 23.48 1.45 19.81
N PHE A 110 23.21 2.13 18.69
CA PHE A 110 22.17 1.67 17.77
C PHE A 110 22.43 0.20 17.43
N THR A 111 21.44 -0.65 17.72
CA THR A 111 21.53 -2.09 17.50
C THR A 111 20.51 -2.47 16.45
N GLU A 112 20.98 -2.87 15.26
CA GLU A 112 20.13 -3.35 14.18
C GLU A 112 19.24 -4.52 14.65
N ARG A 113 17.96 -4.47 14.28
CA ARG A 113 16.97 -5.51 14.57
C ARG A 113 16.27 -5.92 13.29
N TYR A 114 15.91 -7.20 13.21
CA TYR A 114 15.09 -7.70 12.12
C TYR A 114 13.74 -6.98 12.10
N LEU A 115 13.37 -6.38 10.97
CA LEU A 115 12.16 -5.58 10.81
C LEU A 115 10.84 -6.33 11.08
N LEU A 116 10.88 -7.67 11.13
CA LEU A 116 9.75 -8.54 11.53
C LEU A 116 9.92 -9.20 12.89
N SER A 117 10.94 -8.84 13.67
CA SER A 117 11.05 -9.29 15.06
C SER A 117 9.79 -8.87 15.85
N PRO A 118 9.26 -9.69 16.78
CA PRO A 118 7.93 -9.46 17.35
C PRO A 118 7.70 -8.06 17.94
N ALA A 119 8.72 -7.51 18.63
CA ALA A 119 8.65 -6.16 19.19
C ALA A 119 8.57 -5.07 18.10
N VAL A 120 9.41 -5.15 17.06
CA VAL A 120 9.43 -4.18 15.94
C VAL A 120 8.17 -4.33 15.06
N ASN A 121 7.59 -5.52 14.96
CA ASN A 121 6.34 -5.70 14.22
C ASN A 121 5.11 -5.18 14.99
N ALA A 122 5.11 -5.29 16.32
CA ALA A 122 4.06 -4.73 17.18
C ALA A 122 4.09 -3.19 17.17
N ASP A 123 5.25 -2.61 17.50
CA ASP A 123 5.50 -1.17 17.42
C ASP A 123 6.84 -0.87 16.70
N PRO A 124 6.80 -0.51 15.40
CA PRO A 124 8.02 -0.24 14.65
C PRO A 124 8.65 1.12 14.98
N TYR A 125 7.88 2.06 15.54
CA TYR A 125 8.25 3.47 15.52
C TYR A 125 9.48 3.81 16.38
N PRO A 126 9.62 3.34 17.63
CA PRO A 126 10.82 3.58 18.42
C PRO A 126 12.11 3.05 17.76
N TYR A 127 12.03 1.94 17.02
CA TYR A 127 13.16 1.40 16.27
C TYR A 127 13.46 2.21 15.00
N LEU A 128 12.42 2.59 14.25
CA LEU A 128 12.57 3.38 13.02
C LEU A 128 13.05 4.81 13.30
N ASP A 129 12.63 5.41 14.41
CA ASP A 129 13.11 6.71 14.87
C ASP A 129 14.59 6.61 15.28
N ALA A 130 14.97 5.61 16.09
CA ALA A 130 16.37 5.38 16.46
C ALA A 130 17.29 5.06 15.26
N LEU A 131 16.77 4.36 14.25
CA LEU A 131 17.48 4.10 12.99
C LEU A 131 17.69 5.40 12.19
N ARG A 132 16.65 6.21 12.02
CA ARG A 132 16.72 7.49 11.28
C ARG A 132 17.68 8.48 11.96
N ASP A 133 17.65 8.55 13.29
CA ASP A 133 18.52 9.43 14.09
C ASP A 133 19.99 8.95 14.11
N HIS A 134 20.24 7.66 13.83
CA HIS A 134 21.58 7.06 13.71
C HIS A 134 22.17 7.21 12.31
N ASP A 135 21.40 6.81 11.28
CA ASP A 135 21.83 6.75 9.88
C ASP A 135 20.58 6.71 8.96
N PRO A 136 20.14 7.86 8.40
CA PRO A 136 18.89 7.93 7.63
C PRO A 136 18.93 7.15 6.30
N VAL A 137 20.14 6.78 5.84
CA VAL A 137 20.40 5.94 4.66
C VAL A 137 21.36 4.81 5.06
N HIS A 138 20.80 3.80 5.72
CA HIS A 138 21.58 2.75 6.38
C HIS A 138 21.73 1.49 5.53
N TRP A 139 22.95 0.98 5.35
CA TRP A 139 23.12 -0.36 4.77
C TRP A 139 22.85 -1.44 5.82
N SER A 140 21.72 -2.13 5.67
CA SER A 140 21.38 -3.29 6.49
C SER A 140 22.06 -4.54 5.95
N ALA A 141 23.04 -5.07 6.68
CA ALA A 141 23.60 -6.38 6.38
C ALA A 141 22.57 -7.51 6.59
N MET A 142 21.69 -7.35 7.59
CA MET A 142 20.64 -8.33 7.92
C MET A 142 19.57 -8.44 6.83
N HIS A 143 19.15 -7.32 6.24
CA HIS A 143 18.17 -7.29 5.14
C HIS A 143 18.82 -7.31 3.75
N ARG A 144 20.16 -7.13 3.67
CA ARG A 144 20.94 -6.94 2.44
C ARG A 144 20.28 -5.90 1.53
N ALA A 145 20.04 -4.72 2.10
CA ALA A 145 19.33 -3.61 1.48
C ALA A 145 19.68 -2.29 2.20
N TRP A 146 19.63 -1.19 1.46
CA TRP A 146 19.63 0.16 2.02
C TRP A 146 18.26 0.48 2.63
N LEU A 147 18.22 0.81 3.91
CA LEU A 147 17.04 1.29 4.62
C LEU A 147 17.03 2.82 4.55
N VAL A 148 16.14 3.38 3.74
CA VAL A 148 15.98 4.84 3.58
C VAL A 148 14.81 5.30 4.45
N THR A 149 15.11 6.06 5.49
CA THR A 149 14.15 6.42 6.56
C THR A 149 13.82 7.91 6.64
N GLY A 150 14.71 8.79 6.19
CA GLY A 150 14.47 10.24 6.08
C GLY A 150 13.50 10.61 4.96
N HIS A 151 12.67 11.65 5.17
CA HIS A 151 11.62 12.07 4.23
C HIS A 151 12.19 12.66 2.94
N GLU A 152 13.26 13.45 3.04
CA GLU A 152 13.92 14.06 1.88
C GLU A 152 14.60 13.00 1.00
N GLN A 153 15.42 12.13 1.60
CA GLN A 153 16.13 11.06 0.90
C GLN A 153 15.13 10.09 0.25
N LEU A 154 14.04 9.73 0.92
CA LEU A 154 12.98 8.89 0.34
C LEU A 154 12.27 9.61 -0.82
N THR A 155 12.01 10.91 -0.69
CA THR A 155 11.42 11.73 -1.75
C THR A 155 12.35 11.86 -2.97
N HIS A 156 13.66 11.94 -2.75
CA HIS A 156 14.68 11.90 -3.80
C HIS A 156 14.65 10.55 -4.53
N CYS A 157 14.73 9.44 -3.81
CA CYS A 157 14.62 8.07 -4.37
C CYS A 157 13.32 7.84 -5.17
N LEU A 158 12.20 8.47 -4.81
CA LEU A 158 10.94 8.36 -5.56
C LEU A 158 10.88 9.22 -6.84
N ARG A 159 11.93 9.99 -7.13
CA ARG A 159 12.07 10.84 -8.33
C ARG A 159 13.22 10.38 -9.24
N ASP A 160 14.29 9.83 -8.66
CA ASP A 160 15.50 9.46 -9.39
C ASP A 160 15.27 8.25 -10.32
N PRO A 161 15.53 8.37 -11.64
CA PRO A 161 15.46 7.24 -12.57
C PRO A 161 16.48 6.12 -12.29
N ALA A 162 17.55 6.37 -11.53
CA ALA A 162 18.46 5.33 -11.06
C ALA A 162 17.83 4.42 -9.99
N VAL A 163 16.71 4.82 -9.38
CA VAL A 163 16.00 4.03 -8.35
C VAL A 163 14.76 3.36 -8.97
N SER A 164 15.00 2.25 -9.64
CA SER A 164 14.04 1.51 -10.46
C SER A 164 12.95 0.80 -9.64
N ALA A 165 11.72 0.82 -10.18
CA ALA A 165 10.60 0.01 -9.70
C ALA A 165 10.65 -1.44 -10.20
N ASP A 166 11.50 -1.75 -11.19
CA ASP A 166 11.61 -3.09 -11.75
C ASP A 166 12.47 -4.00 -10.85
N ARG A 167 11.74 -4.91 -10.21
CA ARG A 167 12.27 -5.99 -9.37
C ARG A 167 11.86 -7.36 -9.89
N VAL A 168 11.31 -7.43 -11.11
CA VAL A 168 10.86 -8.67 -11.75
C VAL A 168 11.95 -9.19 -12.68
N ARG A 169 12.56 -8.33 -13.51
CA ARG A 169 13.70 -8.71 -14.37
C ARG A 169 14.85 -9.34 -13.57
N PRO A 170 15.39 -8.71 -12.50
CA PRO A 170 16.49 -9.31 -11.72
C PRO A 170 16.13 -10.64 -11.04
N LEU A 171 14.84 -10.88 -10.76
CA LEU A 171 14.38 -12.16 -10.22
C LEU A 171 14.32 -13.23 -11.31
N MET A 172 13.79 -12.89 -12.49
CA MET A 172 13.73 -13.77 -13.66
C MET A 172 15.13 -14.21 -14.12
N ASP A 173 16.07 -13.27 -14.18
CA ASP A 173 17.47 -13.52 -14.58
C ASP A 173 18.19 -14.49 -13.60
N ALA A 174 17.70 -14.59 -12.36
CA ALA A 174 18.23 -15.49 -11.33
C ALA A 174 17.57 -16.89 -11.32
N VAL A 175 16.57 -17.16 -12.17
CA VAL A 175 15.90 -18.49 -12.23
C VAL A 175 16.68 -19.46 -13.11
N PRO A 176 17.11 -20.63 -12.58
CA PRO A 176 17.84 -21.63 -13.34
C PRO A 176 17.13 -22.09 -14.62
N GLU A 177 17.92 -22.38 -15.65
CA GLU A 177 17.44 -22.99 -16.89
C GLU A 177 16.89 -24.40 -16.61
N GLY A 178 15.58 -24.59 -16.83
CA GLY A 178 14.89 -25.87 -16.63
C GLY A 178 13.74 -25.86 -15.60
N ALA A 179 13.62 -24.84 -14.74
CA ALA A 179 12.50 -24.69 -13.81
C ALA A 179 11.36 -23.79 -14.38
N ARG A 180 11.28 -23.67 -15.72
CA ARG A 180 10.77 -22.45 -16.36
C ARG A 180 9.29 -22.43 -16.69
N ASP A 181 8.69 -23.49 -17.22
CA ASP A 181 7.41 -23.40 -17.96
C ASP A 181 6.25 -22.71 -17.17
N ASP A 182 5.95 -23.15 -15.95
CA ASP A 182 4.92 -22.51 -15.09
C ASP A 182 5.35 -21.11 -14.61
N ALA A 183 6.64 -20.92 -14.37
CA ALA A 183 7.20 -19.69 -13.86
C ALA A 183 7.27 -18.60 -14.94
N GLU A 184 7.54 -18.95 -16.20
CA GLU A 184 7.66 -18.06 -17.34
C GLU A 184 6.33 -17.36 -17.64
N ARG A 185 5.20 -18.08 -17.60
CA ARG A 185 3.88 -17.45 -17.72
C ARG A 185 3.63 -16.47 -16.57
N ALA A 186 3.96 -16.85 -15.33
CA ALA A 186 3.82 -15.98 -14.16
C ALA A 186 4.71 -14.73 -14.23
N PHE A 187 5.98 -14.85 -14.63
CA PHE A 187 6.89 -13.72 -14.86
C PHE A 187 6.43 -12.84 -16.02
N GLY A 188 5.85 -13.42 -17.08
CA GLY A 188 5.19 -12.69 -18.16
C GLY A 188 4.06 -11.82 -17.64
N ILE A 189 3.18 -12.37 -16.79
CA ILE A 189 2.09 -11.63 -16.12
C ILE A 189 2.66 -10.48 -15.27
N LEU A 190 3.61 -10.78 -14.38
CA LEU A 190 4.23 -9.78 -13.49
C LEU A 190 4.96 -8.67 -14.28
N SER A 191 5.60 -9.02 -15.41
CA SER A 191 6.29 -8.06 -16.29
C SER A 191 5.33 -7.11 -17.02
N ARG A 192 4.03 -7.43 -17.08
CA ARG A 192 2.96 -6.56 -17.58
C ARG A 192 2.38 -5.64 -16.49
N TRP A 193 2.74 -5.81 -15.22
CA TRP A 193 2.26 -4.95 -14.13
C TRP A 193 2.95 -3.59 -14.15
N MET A 194 2.17 -2.51 -14.24
CA MET A 194 2.70 -1.14 -14.27
C MET A 194 3.54 -0.78 -13.02
N VAL A 195 3.26 -1.41 -11.86
CA VAL A 195 3.99 -1.17 -10.60
C VAL A 195 5.43 -1.69 -10.61
N PHE A 196 5.79 -2.59 -11.54
CA PHE A 196 7.15 -3.13 -11.71
C PHE A 196 7.82 -2.65 -13.00
N ASN A 197 7.32 -1.58 -13.61
CA ASN A 197 7.89 -1.00 -14.82
C ASN A 197 8.33 0.44 -14.55
N ASP A 198 9.40 0.90 -15.21
CA ASP A 198 9.82 2.30 -15.17
C ASP A 198 9.25 3.09 -16.38
N PRO A 199 9.28 4.44 -16.35
CA PRO A 199 9.08 5.25 -17.54
C PRO A 199 10.10 4.89 -18.66
N PRO A 200 9.72 4.91 -19.95
CA PRO A 200 8.43 5.35 -20.48
C PRO A 200 7.32 4.29 -20.43
N ARG A 201 7.63 3.00 -20.26
CA ARG A 201 6.65 1.90 -20.33
C ARG A 201 5.56 2.04 -19.27
N HIS A 202 5.92 2.31 -18.02
CA HIS A 202 4.94 2.58 -16.96
C HIS A 202 4.03 3.77 -17.27
N ARG A 203 4.54 4.85 -17.91
CA ARG A 203 3.71 5.99 -18.29
C ARG A 203 2.62 5.59 -19.29
N ARG A 204 3.00 4.83 -20.34
CA ARG A 204 2.07 4.30 -21.36
C ARG A 204 0.99 3.41 -20.74
N LEU A 205 1.42 2.43 -19.92
CA LEU A 205 0.54 1.52 -19.18
C LEU A 205 -0.46 2.26 -18.29
N ARG A 206 0.03 3.19 -17.45
CA ARG A 206 -0.79 3.97 -16.52
C ARG A 206 -1.79 4.90 -17.22
N GLN A 207 -1.43 5.46 -18.39
CA GLN A 207 -2.24 6.46 -19.09
C GLN A 207 -3.63 5.94 -19.48
N VAL A 208 -3.76 4.62 -19.68
CA VAL A 208 -5.01 3.95 -20.07
C VAL A 208 -6.13 4.11 -19.02
N PHE A 209 -5.80 4.27 -17.74
CA PHE A 209 -6.78 4.31 -16.65
C PHE A 209 -7.07 5.70 -16.08
N GLN A 210 -6.40 6.75 -16.57
CA GLN A 210 -6.40 8.10 -15.95
C GLN A 210 -7.81 8.63 -15.66
N ASP A 211 -8.72 8.55 -16.64
CA ASP A 211 -10.08 9.08 -16.53
C ASP A 211 -10.94 8.30 -15.53
N GLN A 212 -10.71 6.99 -15.40
CA GLN A 212 -11.49 6.11 -14.54
C GLN A 212 -11.08 6.17 -13.06
N PHE A 213 -9.86 6.66 -12.77
CA PHE A 213 -9.41 6.99 -11.42
C PHE A 213 -9.58 8.48 -11.07
N ALA A 214 -10.08 9.32 -11.99
CA ALA A 214 -10.39 10.71 -11.70
C ALA A 214 -11.47 10.81 -10.60
N ALA A 215 -11.36 11.81 -9.72
CA ALA A 215 -12.23 11.95 -8.56
C ALA A 215 -13.74 11.93 -8.91
N ARG A 216 -14.13 12.50 -10.07
CA ARG A 216 -15.51 12.47 -10.57
C ARG A 216 -16.00 11.06 -10.89
N ALA A 217 -15.18 10.24 -11.56
CA ALA A 217 -15.51 8.86 -11.90
C ALA A 217 -15.64 7.99 -10.63
N ILE A 218 -14.77 8.21 -9.65
CA ILE A 218 -14.79 7.49 -8.37
C ILE A 218 -15.95 7.93 -7.46
N ASN A 219 -16.32 9.21 -7.43
CA ASN A 219 -17.35 9.72 -6.50
C ASN A 219 -18.74 9.09 -6.69
N ARG A 220 -19.04 8.52 -7.87
CA ARG A 220 -20.29 7.76 -8.12
C ARG A 220 -20.46 6.53 -7.22
N TYR A 221 -19.36 5.97 -6.71
CA TYR A 221 -19.39 4.80 -5.83
C TYR A 221 -19.71 5.14 -4.37
N ARG A 222 -19.67 6.41 -3.95
CA ARG A 222 -19.91 6.87 -2.56
C ARG A 222 -21.15 6.22 -1.93
N GLY A 223 -22.31 6.41 -2.55
CA GLY A 223 -23.57 5.86 -2.04
C GLY A 223 -23.63 4.33 -2.02
N PHE A 224 -22.82 3.63 -2.83
CA PHE A 224 -22.67 2.19 -2.73
C PHE A 224 -21.83 1.80 -1.50
N VAL A 225 -20.69 2.46 -1.26
CA VAL A 225 -19.85 2.22 -0.07
C VAL A 225 -20.65 2.42 1.22
N GLU A 226 -21.38 3.54 1.32
CA GLU A 226 -22.15 3.86 2.52
C GLU A 226 -23.26 2.83 2.78
N ARG A 227 -24.01 2.42 1.74
CA ARG A 227 -25.03 1.37 1.87
C ARG A 227 -24.42 0.01 2.22
N ALA A 228 -23.27 -0.35 1.64
CA ALA A 228 -22.56 -1.57 1.97
C ALA A 228 -22.07 -1.56 3.43
N THR A 229 -21.52 -0.44 3.90
CA THR A 229 -21.09 -0.25 5.30
C THR A 229 -22.26 -0.41 6.26
N ARG A 230 -23.38 0.27 6.00
CA ARG A 230 -24.62 0.13 6.80
C ARG A 230 -25.15 -1.31 6.81
N ALA A 231 -25.14 -1.99 5.67
CA ALA A 231 -25.62 -3.37 5.58
C ALA A 231 -24.71 -4.37 6.32
N MET A 232 -23.38 -4.19 6.26
CA MET A 232 -22.43 -4.99 7.03
C MET A 232 -22.58 -4.74 8.53
N ALA A 233 -22.63 -3.47 8.93
CA ALA A 233 -22.85 -3.09 10.33
C ALA A 233 -24.22 -3.60 10.85
N GLY A 234 -25.29 -3.49 10.07
CA GLY A 234 -26.61 -4.00 10.47
C GLY A 234 -26.66 -5.53 10.68
N ARG A 235 -25.84 -6.29 9.95
CA ARG A 235 -25.80 -7.77 10.03
C ARG A 235 -24.79 -8.31 11.05
N ARG A 236 -23.64 -7.65 11.19
CA ARG A 236 -22.50 -8.16 11.96
C ARG A 236 -22.16 -7.33 13.20
N ALA A 237 -22.61 -6.08 13.26
CA ALA A 237 -22.44 -5.18 14.38
C ALA A 237 -23.80 -4.89 15.04
N ALA A 238 -24.38 -5.86 15.74
CA ALA A 238 -25.56 -5.61 16.56
C ALA A 238 -25.17 -4.78 17.81
N PRO A 239 -25.94 -3.76 18.23
CA PRO A 239 -25.61 -2.97 19.41
C PRO A 239 -25.39 -3.83 20.66
N GLY A 240 -24.34 -3.53 21.43
CA GLY A 240 -23.94 -4.26 22.63
C GLY A 240 -23.18 -5.57 22.38
N ARG A 241 -23.08 -6.06 21.13
CA ARG A 241 -22.29 -7.25 20.78
C ARG A 241 -20.80 -6.90 20.66
N THR A 242 -19.96 -7.84 21.10
CA THR A 242 -18.52 -7.89 20.80
C THR A 242 -18.26 -8.55 19.44
N GLY A 243 -17.34 -8.02 18.65
CA GLY A 243 -16.91 -8.60 17.37
C GLY A 243 -15.53 -8.13 16.93
N ASP A 244 -15.12 -8.52 15.72
CA ASP A 244 -13.86 -8.10 15.10
C ASP A 244 -14.17 -7.15 13.94
N LEU A 245 -13.80 -5.87 14.09
CA LEU A 245 -14.02 -4.84 13.08
C LEU A 245 -13.31 -5.15 11.76
N VAL A 246 -12.20 -5.90 11.79
CA VAL A 246 -11.47 -6.33 10.60
C VAL A 246 -12.28 -7.34 9.80
N ALA A 247 -12.68 -8.47 10.40
CA ALA A 247 -13.46 -9.51 9.72
C ALA A 247 -14.93 -9.10 9.45
N ASP A 248 -15.54 -8.27 10.30
CA ASP A 248 -16.96 -7.91 10.17
C ASP A 248 -17.19 -6.81 9.12
N ILE A 249 -16.29 -5.83 8.98
CA ILE A 249 -16.46 -4.67 8.09
C ILE A 249 -15.22 -4.35 7.26
N ALA A 250 -14.05 -4.13 7.88
CA ALA A 250 -12.92 -3.49 7.20
C ALA A 250 -12.33 -4.33 6.06
N ARG A 251 -12.28 -5.66 6.19
CA ARG A 251 -11.82 -6.60 5.15
C ARG A 251 -12.87 -6.85 4.05
N PRO A 252 -14.16 -7.17 4.34
CA PRO A 252 -15.14 -7.43 3.29
C PRO A 252 -15.57 -6.19 2.49
N LEU A 253 -15.52 -4.97 3.07
CA LEU A 253 -16.02 -3.77 2.40
C LEU A 253 -15.21 -3.35 1.16
N PRO A 254 -13.88 -3.16 1.21
CA PRO A 254 -13.10 -2.78 0.03
C PRO A 254 -13.11 -3.86 -1.05
N ALA A 255 -13.14 -5.13 -0.67
CA ALA A 255 -13.31 -6.24 -1.60
C ALA A 255 -14.62 -6.09 -2.39
N LEU A 256 -15.76 -5.94 -1.70
CA LEU A 256 -17.07 -5.74 -2.35
C LEU A 256 -17.11 -4.51 -3.27
N VAL A 257 -16.52 -3.39 -2.84
CA VAL A 257 -16.43 -2.17 -3.66
C VAL A 257 -15.55 -2.37 -4.87
N PHE A 258 -14.39 -3.01 -4.71
CA PHE A 258 -13.46 -3.28 -5.79
C PHE A 258 -14.06 -4.21 -6.84
N ALA A 259 -14.72 -5.31 -6.45
CA ALA A 259 -15.44 -6.19 -7.37
C ALA A 259 -16.50 -5.42 -8.19
N ARG A 260 -17.30 -4.57 -7.53
CA ARG A 260 -18.32 -3.74 -8.21
C ARG A 260 -17.72 -2.66 -9.11
N TRP A 261 -16.56 -2.10 -8.75
CA TRP A 261 -15.83 -1.11 -9.55
C TRP A 261 -15.19 -1.76 -10.79
N LEU A 262 -14.51 -2.90 -10.62
CA LEU A 262 -13.84 -3.64 -11.68
C LEU A 262 -14.83 -4.27 -12.68
N GLY A 263 -15.97 -4.78 -12.20
CA GLY A 263 -16.98 -5.46 -13.02
C GLY A 263 -17.12 -6.96 -12.75
N VAL A 264 -16.57 -7.46 -11.65
CA VAL A 264 -16.65 -8.88 -11.26
C VAL A 264 -18.10 -9.23 -10.87
N PRO A 265 -18.77 -10.19 -11.55
CA PRO A 265 -20.09 -10.67 -11.17
C PRO A 265 -20.10 -11.29 -9.77
N GLN A 266 -21.21 -11.13 -9.05
CA GLN A 266 -21.32 -11.63 -7.66
C GLN A 266 -21.15 -13.16 -7.56
N ALA A 267 -21.55 -13.92 -8.58
CA ALA A 267 -21.38 -15.37 -8.62
C ALA A 267 -19.89 -15.80 -8.69
N ASP A 268 -19.05 -15.00 -9.34
CA ASP A 268 -17.63 -15.29 -9.57
C ASP A 268 -16.75 -14.91 -8.37
N ALA A 269 -17.29 -14.10 -7.44
CA ALA A 269 -16.56 -13.50 -6.33
C ALA A 269 -15.80 -14.50 -5.44
N PRO A 270 -16.33 -15.68 -5.05
CA PRO A 270 -15.58 -16.63 -4.21
C PRO A 270 -14.26 -17.09 -4.84
N SER A 271 -14.29 -17.45 -6.12
CA SER A 271 -13.09 -17.88 -6.86
C SER A 271 -12.12 -16.72 -7.08
N PHE A 272 -12.65 -15.55 -7.46
CA PHE A 272 -11.86 -14.32 -7.62
C PHE A 272 -11.07 -13.97 -6.36
N TRP A 273 -11.71 -13.98 -5.18
CA TRP A 273 -11.03 -13.67 -3.92
C TRP A 273 -10.07 -14.76 -3.46
N TYR A 274 -10.35 -16.03 -3.75
CA TYR A 274 -9.43 -17.13 -3.50
C TYR A 274 -8.11 -16.92 -4.28
N TRP A 275 -8.19 -16.70 -5.60
CA TRP A 275 -6.98 -16.48 -6.41
C TRP A 275 -6.24 -15.20 -5.99
N ASN A 276 -6.98 -14.12 -5.72
CA ASN A 276 -6.40 -12.85 -5.30
C ASN A 276 -5.60 -12.95 -3.98
N ALA A 277 -6.09 -13.74 -3.02
CA ALA A 277 -5.36 -13.98 -1.77
C ALA A 277 -4.04 -14.71 -2.01
N ARG A 278 -4.04 -15.74 -2.88
CA ARG A 278 -2.82 -16.49 -3.24
C ARG A 278 -1.81 -15.63 -4.01
N VAL A 279 -2.27 -14.72 -4.88
CA VAL A 279 -1.38 -13.73 -5.52
C VAL A 279 -0.70 -12.84 -4.48
N GLY A 280 -1.39 -12.50 -3.39
CA GLY A 280 -0.79 -11.80 -2.26
C GLY A 280 0.31 -12.60 -1.57
N ASP A 281 0.09 -13.90 -1.33
CA ASP A 281 1.09 -14.76 -0.70
C ASP A 281 2.39 -14.86 -1.54
N LEU A 282 2.27 -14.82 -2.87
CA LEU A 282 3.41 -14.74 -3.80
C LEU A 282 4.12 -13.37 -3.76
N VAL A 283 3.38 -12.28 -3.96
CA VAL A 283 3.96 -10.93 -4.15
C VAL A 283 4.50 -10.32 -2.84
N LEU A 284 3.97 -10.74 -1.69
CA LEU A 284 4.44 -10.33 -0.37
C LEU A 284 5.53 -11.25 0.21
N GLY A 285 5.87 -12.36 -0.47
CA GLY A 285 6.87 -13.34 0.00
C GLY A 285 6.41 -14.15 1.21
N ALA A 286 5.10 -14.36 1.35
CA ALA A 286 4.50 -15.09 2.47
C ALA A 286 4.40 -16.60 2.21
N ALA A 287 4.37 -17.06 0.96
CA ALA A 287 4.53 -18.48 0.63
C ALA A 287 5.92 -18.98 1.06
N GLN A 288 5.98 -19.85 2.07
CA GLN A 288 7.24 -20.39 2.61
C GLN A 288 7.58 -21.76 2.02
N GLU A 289 6.57 -22.55 1.63
CA GLU A 289 6.75 -23.89 1.07
C GLU A 289 6.64 -23.91 -0.46
N GLU A 290 7.39 -24.82 -1.10
CA GLU A 290 7.37 -25.03 -2.56
C GLU A 290 5.95 -25.31 -3.10
N ARG A 291 5.11 -25.99 -2.32
CA ARG A 291 3.70 -26.28 -2.64
C ARG A 291 2.83 -25.02 -2.60
N GLU A 292 3.03 -24.15 -1.62
CA GLU A 292 2.33 -22.86 -1.52
C GLU A 292 2.73 -21.94 -2.69
N TYR A 293 4.03 -21.92 -3.01
CA TYR A 293 4.57 -21.17 -4.13
C TYR A 293 3.94 -21.60 -5.47
N ARG A 294 3.93 -22.91 -5.78
CA ARG A 294 3.24 -23.46 -6.97
C ARG A 294 1.74 -23.12 -7.00
N THR A 295 1.05 -23.26 -5.86
CA THR A 295 -0.38 -22.93 -5.75
C THR A 295 -0.64 -21.45 -6.04
N SER A 296 0.29 -20.58 -5.66
CA SER A 296 0.20 -19.14 -5.86
C SER A 296 0.52 -18.71 -7.29
N LEU A 297 1.49 -19.37 -7.96
CA LEU A 297 1.72 -19.21 -9.41
C LEU A 297 0.47 -19.62 -10.22
N GLN A 298 -0.09 -20.80 -9.96
CA GLN A 298 -1.31 -21.26 -10.62
C GLN A 298 -2.49 -20.31 -10.37
N SER A 299 -2.58 -19.72 -9.18
CA SER A 299 -3.63 -18.75 -8.85
C SER A 299 -3.46 -17.41 -9.58
N LEU A 300 -2.22 -16.96 -9.80
CA LEU A 300 -1.93 -15.79 -10.64
C LEU A 300 -2.39 -16.03 -12.09
N VAL A 301 -2.11 -17.23 -12.62
CA VAL A 301 -2.56 -17.67 -13.95
C VAL A 301 -4.09 -17.72 -14.04
N ASN A 302 -4.75 -18.41 -13.10
CA ASN A 302 -6.22 -18.50 -13.09
C ASN A 302 -6.92 -17.14 -12.98
N LEU A 303 -6.33 -16.19 -12.24
CA LEU A 303 -6.84 -14.82 -12.12
C LEU A 303 -6.66 -14.05 -13.44
N GLU A 304 -5.54 -14.22 -14.15
CA GLU A 304 -5.36 -13.66 -15.48
C GLU A 304 -6.39 -14.23 -16.48
N ASP A 305 -6.50 -15.55 -16.57
CA ASP A 305 -7.43 -16.22 -17.50
C ASP A 305 -8.88 -15.77 -17.26
N TYR A 306 -9.30 -15.68 -15.99
CA TYR A 306 -10.60 -15.14 -15.61
C TYR A 306 -10.80 -13.68 -16.05
N LEU A 307 -9.78 -12.83 -15.89
CA LEU A 307 -9.85 -11.42 -16.27
C LEU A 307 -9.81 -11.22 -17.78
N ALA A 308 -9.09 -12.06 -18.53
CA ALA A 308 -9.12 -12.09 -19.99
C ALA A 308 -10.53 -12.41 -20.51
N GLU A 309 -11.18 -13.45 -19.98
CA GLU A 309 -12.57 -13.77 -20.35
C GLU A 309 -13.57 -12.70 -19.85
N LEU A 310 -13.30 -12.01 -18.74
CA LEU A 310 -14.11 -10.85 -18.32
C LEU A 310 -13.96 -9.66 -19.29
N VAL A 311 -12.75 -9.38 -19.79
CA VAL A 311 -12.50 -8.38 -20.83
C VAL A 311 -13.21 -8.74 -22.13
N ARG A 312 -13.10 -10.00 -22.58
CA ARG A 312 -13.79 -10.51 -23.78
C ARG A 312 -15.32 -10.34 -23.67
N ARG A 313 -15.90 -10.79 -22.55
CA ARG A 313 -17.34 -10.59 -22.24
C ARG A 313 -17.76 -9.11 -22.19
N ARG A 314 -16.89 -8.17 -21.79
CA ARG A 314 -17.21 -6.72 -21.80
C ARG A 314 -17.00 -6.02 -23.13
N ARG A 315 -16.23 -6.63 -24.04
CA ARG A 315 -16.14 -6.19 -25.43
C ARG A 315 -17.44 -6.53 -26.20
N GLU A 316 -18.06 -7.66 -25.88
CA GLU A 316 -19.36 -8.11 -26.42
C GLU A 316 -20.56 -7.46 -25.72
N GLU A 317 -20.55 -7.43 -24.37
CA GLU A 317 -21.60 -6.85 -23.53
C GLU A 317 -21.05 -5.77 -22.57
N PRO A 318 -20.92 -4.51 -23.00
CA PRO A 318 -20.49 -3.41 -22.14
C PRO A 318 -21.45 -3.18 -20.96
N LYS A 319 -20.90 -2.87 -19.77
CA LYS A 319 -21.66 -2.61 -18.53
C LYS A 319 -21.14 -1.34 -17.84
N ASP A 320 -21.79 -0.93 -16.76
CA ASP A 320 -21.31 0.19 -15.93
C ASP A 320 -20.23 -0.27 -14.93
N ASP A 321 -19.01 -0.48 -15.45
CA ASP A 321 -17.81 -0.89 -14.73
C ASP A 321 -16.51 -0.39 -15.39
N LEU A 322 -15.37 -0.53 -14.69
CA LEU A 322 -14.06 -0.09 -15.14
C LEU A 322 -13.70 -0.66 -16.51
N ILE A 323 -13.83 -1.98 -16.67
CA ILE A 323 -13.36 -2.69 -17.86
C ILE A 323 -14.05 -2.15 -19.11
N SER A 324 -15.38 -2.03 -19.05
CA SER A 324 -16.19 -1.45 -20.13
C SER A 324 -15.79 0.00 -20.42
N ALA A 325 -15.57 0.81 -19.38
CA ALA A 325 -15.23 2.22 -19.53
C ALA A 325 -13.81 2.46 -20.08
N VAL A 326 -12.86 1.56 -19.82
CA VAL A 326 -11.52 1.59 -20.43
C VAL A 326 -11.56 1.09 -21.88
N LEU A 327 -12.29 0.02 -22.17
CA LEU A 327 -12.46 -0.50 -23.54
C LEU A 327 -13.10 0.55 -24.47
N ALA A 328 -14.12 1.27 -23.98
CA ALA A 328 -14.75 2.37 -24.70
C ALA A 328 -13.80 3.54 -25.03
N GLY A 329 -12.68 3.68 -24.31
CA GLY A 329 -11.64 4.68 -24.58
C GLY A 329 -10.73 4.36 -25.77
N GLY A 330 -10.87 3.20 -26.42
CA GLY A 330 -10.18 2.85 -27.67
C GLY A 330 -8.66 2.64 -27.58
N ARG A 331 -8.07 2.72 -26.37
CA ARG A 331 -6.61 2.56 -26.15
C ARG A 331 -6.15 1.09 -26.07
N VAL A 332 -7.05 0.17 -25.76
CA VAL A 332 -6.77 -1.27 -25.68
C VAL A 332 -6.82 -1.89 -27.08
N GLY A 333 -5.74 -2.53 -27.49
CA GLY A 333 -5.51 -2.98 -28.87
C GLY A 333 -4.85 -1.94 -29.78
N THR A 334 -4.55 -0.73 -29.27
CA THR A 334 -3.89 0.35 -30.05
C THR A 334 -2.65 0.90 -29.35
N SER A 335 -2.78 1.36 -28.10
CA SER A 335 -1.69 1.96 -27.30
C SER A 335 -1.14 1.00 -26.24
N VAL A 336 -1.95 0.02 -25.82
CA VAL A 336 -1.56 -1.15 -25.01
C VAL A 336 -2.15 -2.40 -25.63
N SER A 337 -1.47 -3.54 -25.52
CA SER A 337 -2.06 -4.82 -25.94
C SER A 337 -3.20 -5.24 -24.98
N GLU A 338 -4.02 -6.22 -25.40
CA GLU A 338 -5.03 -6.79 -24.50
C GLU A 338 -4.38 -7.53 -23.32
N GLU A 339 -3.27 -8.24 -23.55
CA GLU A 339 -2.47 -8.87 -22.49
C GLU A 339 -1.92 -7.85 -21.47
N GLU A 340 -1.41 -6.70 -21.94
CA GLU A 340 -0.97 -5.62 -21.05
C GLU A 340 -2.15 -5.06 -20.25
N PHE A 341 -3.32 -4.90 -20.87
CA PHE A 341 -4.52 -4.47 -20.17
C PHE A 341 -4.95 -5.48 -19.10
N VAL A 342 -5.06 -6.76 -19.43
CA VAL A 342 -5.39 -7.84 -18.48
C VAL A 342 -4.37 -7.91 -17.35
N GLY A 343 -3.06 -7.89 -17.65
CA GLY A 343 -2.01 -7.87 -16.63
C GLY A 343 -2.12 -6.70 -15.66
N MET A 344 -2.51 -5.51 -16.14
CA MET A 344 -2.80 -4.36 -15.27
C MET A 344 -4.07 -4.54 -14.43
N LEU A 345 -5.11 -5.22 -14.93
CA LEU A 345 -6.28 -5.58 -14.12
C LEU A 345 -5.91 -6.59 -13.01
N THR A 346 -5.08 -7.59 -13.33
CA THR A 346 -4.55 -8.57 -12.36
C THR A 346 -3.76 -7.88 -11.24
N GLN A 347 -2.91 -6.89 -11.58
CA GLN A 347 -2.23 -6.06 -10.58
C GLN A 347 -3.21 -5.30 -9.67
N MET A 348 -4.27 -4.71 -10.25
CA MET A 348 -5.24 -3.92 -9.50
C MET A 348 -6.06 -4.77 -8.53
N ALA A 349 -6.41 -6.00 -8.92
CA ALA A 349 -7.10 -6.97 -8.07
C ALA A 349 -6.33 -7.20 -6.77
N PHE A 350 -5.03 -7.45 -6.88
CA PHE A 350 -4.15 -7.64 -5.73
C PHE A 350 -4.04 -6.35 -4.90
N ALA A 351 -3.71 -5.22 -5.54
CA ALA A 351 -3.34 -3.99 -4.84
C ALA A 351 -4.49 -3.28 -4.09
N GLY A 352 -5.74 -3.39 -4.57
CA GLY A 352 -6.86 -2.54 -4.11
C GLY A 352 -7.53 -2.93 -2.80
N GLY A 353 -7.51 -4.22 -2.44
CA GLY A 353 -8.30 -4.76 -1.33
C GLY A 353 -7.67 -4.54 0.05
N GLU A 354 -6.51 -5.15 0.28
CA GLU A 354 -5.90 -5.25 1.61
C GLU A 354 -5.47 -3.88 2.17
N THR A 355 -4.82 -3.06 1.35
CA THR A 355 -4.34 -1.72 1.75
C THR A 355 -5.48 -0.80 2.22
N THR A 356 -6.61 -0.81 1.50
CA THR A 356 -7.81 -0.06 1.89
C THR A 356 -8.46 -0.62 3.15
N SER A 357 -8.41 -1.95 3.34
CA SER A 357 -8.94 -2.62 4.55
C SER A 357 -8.14 -2.22 5.80
N ASN A 358 -6.81 -2.23 5.67
CA ASN A 358 -5.89 -1.79 6.71
C ASN A 358 -6.06 -0.30 7.00
N LEU A 359 -6.28 0.55 6.00
CA LEU A 359 -6.55 1.97 6.22
C LEU A 359 -7.82 2.21 7.06
N ILE A 360 -8.92 1.49 6.78
CA ILE A 360 -10.16 1.57 7.58
C ILE A 360 -9.89 1.13 9.02
N ALA A 361 -9.26 -0.03 9.20
CA ALA A 361 -8.99 -0.59 10.53
C ALA A 361 -8.04 0.30 11.35
N ASN A 362 -6.95 0.77 10.76
CA ASN A 362 -5.97 1.64 11.43
C ASN A 362 -6.57 3.02 11.75
N THR A 363 -7.45 3.56 10.89
CA THR A 363 -8.15 4.84 11.17
C THR A 363 -9.09 4.69 12.38
N LEU A 364 -9.85 3.60 12.42
CA LEU A 364 -10.79 3.34 13.51
C LEU A 364 -10.04 3.01 14.80
N LEU A 365 -8.95 2.24 14.77
CA LEU A 365 -8.06 2.06 15.93
C LEU A 365 -7.52 3.42 16.41
N ALA A 366 -6.98 4.24 15.50
CA ALA A 366 -6.37 5.52 15.86
C ALA A 366 -7.35 6.47 16.57
N LEU A 367 -8.62 6.51 16.12
CA LEU A 367 -9.70 7.29 16.73
C LEU A 367 -10.23 6.67 18.03
N LEU A 368 -10.53 5.37 18.05
CA LEU A 368 -11.11 4.71 19.23
C LEU A 368 -10.13 4.65 20.42
N SER A 369 -8.81 4.64 20.16
CA SER A 369 -7.78 4.80 21.20
C SER A 369 -7.60 6.25 21.68
N ARG A 370 -8.28 7.24 21.09
CA ARG A 370 -8.09 8.69 21.37
C ARG A 370 -9.44 9.40 21.49
N PRO A 371 -10.11 9.32 22.67
CA PRO A 371 -11.45 9.86 22.85
C PRO A 371 -11.61 11.34 22.52
N ASP A 372 -10.58 12.16 22.73
CA ASP A 372 -10.55 13.59 22.36
C ASP A 372 -10.59 13.82 20.84
N GLN A 373 -9.86 12.99 20.08
CA GLN A 373 -9.83 13.03 18.63
C GLN A 373 -11.15 12.51 18.05
N LEU A 374 -11.68 11.42 18.62
CA LEU A 374 -12.98 10.86 18.22
C LEU A 374 -14.15 11.82 18.52
N ALA A 375 -14.14 12.49 19.68
CA ALA A 375 -15.13 13.51 20.01
C ALA A 375 -15.11 14.66 18.99
N ALA A 376 -13.93 15.19 18.68
CA ALA A 376 -13.76 16.21 17.65
C ALA A 376 -14.29 15.75 16.27
N VAL A 377 -13.98 14.52 15.85
CA VAL A 377 -14.49 13.97 14.59
C VAL A 377 -16.01 13.81 14.62
N ARG A 378 -16.64 13.53 15.77
CA ARG A 378 -18.10 13.45 15.90
C ARG A 378 -18.78 14.83 15.87
N GLU A 379 -18.10 15.89 16.30
CA GLU A 379 -18.59 17.28 16.24
C GLU A 379 -18.58 17.85 14.81
N ASP A 380 -17.51 17.60 14.04
CA ASP A 380 -17.35 18.07 12.65
C ASP A 380 -16.91 16.93 11.71
N PRO A 381 -17.76 15.91 11.48
CA PRO A 381 -17.38 14.72 10.73
C PRO A 381 -17.14 15.01 9.25
N ALA A 382 -17.85 15.99 8.68
CA ALA A 382 -17.72 16.37 7.28
C ALA A 382 -16.30 16.86 6.93
N ARG A 383 -15.65 17.58 7.85
CA ARG A 383 -14.28 18.06 7.68
C ARG A 383 -13.24 17.10 8.27
N LEU A 384 -13.52 16.52 9.44
CA LEU A 384 -12.52 15.80 10.22
C LEU A 384 -12.43 14.29 9.93
N VAL A 385 -13.44 13.63 9.35
CA VAL A 385 -13.26 12.25 8.87
C VAL A 385 -12.24 12.18 7.72
N PRO A 386 -12.30 13.03 6.67
CA PRO A 386 -11.23 13.10 5.67
C PRO A 386 -9.86 13.39 6.27
N ALA A 387 -9.77 14.33 7.22
CA ALA A 387 -8.51 14.67 7.87
C ALA A 387 -7.95 13.53 8.73
N ALA A 388 -8.80 12.77 9.43
CA ALA A 388 -8.40 11.59 10.20
C ALA A 388 -7.88 10.45 9.31
N VAL A 389 -8.43 10.27 8.10
CA VAL A 389 -7.93 9.29 7.12
C VAL A 389 -6.54 9.70 6.60
N GLU A 390 -6.33 10.98 6.26
CA GLU A 390 -5.00 11.46 5.83
C GLU A 390 -3.97 11.42 6.97
N GLU A 391 -4.35 11.82 8.19
CA GLU A 391 -3.46 11.72 9.35
C GLU A 391 -3.16 10.25 9.70
N THR A 392 -4.09 9.31 9.47
CA THR A 392 -3.80 7.87 9.59
C THR A 392 -2.81 7.42 8.52
N MET A 393 -3.00 7.82 7.26
CA MET A 393 -2.07 7.53 6.17
C MET A 393 -0.65 8.08 6.41
N ARG A 394 -0.51 9.13 7.23
CA ARG A 394 0.78 9.60 7.75
C ARG A 394 1.24 8.75 8.94
N PHE A 395 0.43 8.68 9.98
CA PHE A 395 0.82 8.22 11.32
C PHE A 395 1.03 6.70 11.44
N ASP A 396 0.09 5.89 10.96
CA ASP A 396 0.11 4.41 11.03
C ASP A 396 -0.53 3.83 9.75
N GLY A 397 -0.06 4.34 8.61
CA GLY A 397 -0.61 4.06 7.28
C GLY A 397 -0.48 2.57 6.89
N PRO A 398 -1.33 2.08 5.96
CA PRO A 398 -1.44 0.66 5.64
C PRO A 398 -0.20 0.04 5.01
N SER A 399 0.73 0.86 4.50
CA SER A 399 1.98 0.42 3.87
C SER A 399 3.19 1.02 4.60
N LYS A 400 4.06 0.17 5.13
CA LYS A 400 5.26 0.55 5.90
C LYS A 400 6.42 0.99 5.03
N MET A 401 6.60 0.38 3.86
CA MET A 401 7.71 0.65 2.95
C MET A 401 7.38 0.26 1.51
N SER A 402 8.22 0.70 0.57
CA SER A 402 8.27 0.15 -0.79
C SER A 402 9.68 -0.28 -1.15
N ILE A 403 9.83 -1.31 -1.99
CA ILE A 403 11.14 -1.82 -2.41
C ILE A 403 11.47 -1.30 -3.82
N ARG A 404 12.73 -0.94 -4.03
CA ARG A 404 13.34 -0.50 -5.30
C ARG A 404 14.67 -1.21 -5.52
N ILE A 405 15.17 -1.16 -6.74
CA ILE A 405 16.52 -1.62 -7.12
C ILE A 405 17.29 -0.42 -7.66
N ALA A 406 18.57 -0.29 -7.31
CA ALA A 406 19.48 0.63 -7.97
C ALA A 406 19.77 0.12 -9.39
N ALA A 407 19.30 0.83 -10.42
CA ALA A 407 19.58 0.51 -11.83
C ALA A 407 20.96 0.98 -12.29
N ALA A 408 21.58 1.89 -11.55
CA ALA A 408 22.94 2.38 -11.73
C ALA A 408 23.54 2.71 -10.35
N ASP A 409 24.87 2.87 -10.28
CA ASP A 409 25.53 3.45 -9.11
C ASP A 409 25.03 4.89 -8.89
N LEU A 410 24.70 5.24 -7.64
CA LEU A 410 24.29 6.59 -7.25
C LEU A 410 24.83 6.96 -5.86
N GLU A 411 24.93 8.26 -5.60
CA GLU A 411 25.20 8.78 -4.26
C GLU A 411 23.89 9.24 -3.61
N LEU A 412 23.61 8.77 -2.40
CA LEU A 412 22.43 9.11 -1.63
C LEU A 412 22.88 9.48 -0.20
N ASP A 413 22.74 10.76 0.17
CA ASP A 413 23.12 11.25 1.51
C ASP A 413 24.61 10.98 1.86
N GLY A 414 25.50 11.13 0.88
CA GLY A 414 26.93 10.79 1.01
C GLY A 414 27.23 9.28 1.04
N ARG A 415 26.24 8.41 0.82
CA ARG A 415 26.41 6.95 0.71
C ARG A 415 26.46 6.51 -0.75
N ALA A 416 27.46 5.71 -1.11
CA ALA A 416 27.58 5.12 -2.44
C ALA A 416 26.72 3.84 -2.55
N VAL A 417 25.54 3.97 -3.16
CA VAL A 417 24.64 2.86 -3.49
C VAL A 417 25.07 2.26 -4.84
N ARG A 418 25.16 0.93 -4.94
CA ARG A 418 25.66 0.23 -6.14
C ARG A 418 24.54 -0.31 -7.01
N ALA A 419 24.77 -0.37 -8.32
CA ALA A 419 23.85 -1.03 -9.24
C ALA A 419 23.55 -2.48 -8.79
N GLY A 420 22.27 -2.84 -8.76
CA GLY A 420 21.77 -4.11 -8.22
C GLY A 420 21.43 -4.09 -6.72
N ASP A 421 21.84 -3.08 -5.96
CA ASP A 421 21.45 -2.96 -4.55
C ASP A 421 19.93 -2.79 -4.40
N ARG A 422 19.39 -3.40 -3.34
CA ARG A 422 17.99 -3.19 -2.94
C ARG A 422 17.89 -1.94 -2.06
N LEU A 423 16.85 -1.13 -2.28
CA LEU A 423 16.48 -0.04 -1.40
C LEU A 423 15.09 -0.32 -0.81
N PHE A 424 15.00 -0.32 0.52
CA PHE A 424 13.75 -0.32 1.26
C PHE A 424 13.44 1.14 1.63
N LEU A 425 12.51 1.73 0.91
CA LEU A 425 12.03 3.09 1.12
C LEU A 425 11.00 3.07 2.25
N VAL A 426 11.42 3.35 3.48
CA VAL A 426 10.65 3.14 4.71
C VAL A 426 9.70 4.30 5.00
N THR A 427 8.61 4.35 4.22
CA THR A 427 7.52 5.34 4.33
C THR A 427 6.99 5.54 5.77
N ALA A 428 6.95 4.50 6.59
CA ALA A 428 6.53 4.59 7.99
C ALA A 428 7.46 5.47 8.85
N ALA A 429 8.76 5.48 8.57
CA ALA A 429 9.74 6.34 9.23
C ALA A 429 9.67 7.78 8.68
N ALA A 430 9.63 7.92 7.35
CA ALA A 430 9.59 9.20 6.66
C ALA A 430 8.32 10.02 6.97
N ASN A 431 7.16 9.37 7.15
CA ASN A 431 5.93 10.06 7.55
C ASN A 431 5.92 10.50 9.04
N ARG A 432 6.93 10.09 9.82
CA ARG A 432 7.19 10.55 11.18
C ARG A 432 8.54 11.26 11.33
N ASP A 433 9.09 11.76 10.22
CA ASP A 433 10.31 12.55 10.22
C ASP A 433 10.08 13.91 10.91
N PRO A 434 10.82 14.25 11.99
CA PRO A 434 10.68 15.53 12.70
C PRO A 434 11.10 16.75 11.86
N ASP A 435 12.00 16.59 10.88
CA ASP A 435 12.42 17.68 9.99
C ASP A 435 11.31 18.03 8.99
N ARG A 436 10.34 17.13 8.80
CA ARG A 436 9.17 17.34 7.94
C ARG A 436 7.88 17.64 8.70
N PHE A 437 7.69 17.04 9.88
CA PHE A 437 6.44 17.10 10.64
C PHE A 437 6.69 17.48 12.10
N ALA A 438 6.20 18.64 12.54
CA ALA A 438 6.15 18.99 13.95
C ALA A 438 5.35 17.94 14.76
N ASP A 439 5.85 17.56 15.93
CA ASP A 439 5.29 16.49 16.78
C ASP A 439 4.90 15.22 15.98
N PRO A 440 5.86 14.56 15.31
CA PRO A 440 5.55 13.52 14.33
C PRO A 440 4.91 12.28 14.96
N GLY A 441 5.30 11.97 16.21
CA GLY A 441 4.74 10.91 17.05
C GLY A 441 3.36 11.21 17.64
N ARG A 442 2.77 12.38 17.39
CA ARG A 442 1.39 12.70 17.78
C ARG A 442 0.44 12.57 16.59
N PHE A 443 -0.61 11.77 16.77
CA PHE A 443 -1.77 11.71 15.87
C PHE A 443 -2.69 12.91 16.16
N ASP A 444 -2.95 13.74 15.16
CA ASP A 444 -3.85 14.89 15.27
C ASP A 444 -4.74 15.06 14.03
N VAL A 445 -6.05 14.83 14.18
CA VAL A 445 -7.04 15.03 13.10
C VAL A 445 -7.14 16.49 12.64
N ARG A 446 -6.66 17.44 13.45
CA ARG A 446 -6.61 18.87 13.12
C ARG A 446 -5.33 19.30 12.40
N ARG A 447 -4.33 18.41 12.23
CA ARG A 447 -3.12 18.67 11.42
C ARG A 447 -3.47 19.10 9.98
N GLY A 448 -4.59 18.59 9.48
CA GLY A 448 -5.25 19.07 8.26
C GLY A 448 -4.64 18.54 6.97
N THR A 449 -5.45 18.51 5.91
CA THR A 449 -5.06 18.00 4.59
C THR A 449 -4.16 18.95 3.79
N GLY A 450 -4.00 20.19 4.26
CA GLY A 450 -3.05 21.18 3.73
C GLY A 450 -1.69 21.21 4.45
N GLY A 451 -1.44 20.28 5.38
CA GLY A 451 -0.14 20.14 6.05
C GLY A 451 0.96 19.58 5.15
N PRO A 452 2.15 19.29 5.70
CA PRO A 452 3.26 18.71 4.94
C PRO A 452 2.86 17.39 4.26
N LEU A 453 3.26 17.22 3.00
CA LEU A 453 2.89 16.02 2.21
C LEU A 453 3.46 14.73 2.82
N HIS A 454 2.57 13.83 3.25
CA HIS A 454 2.91 12.45 3.60
C HIS A 454 3.12 11.59 2.33
N LEU A 455 3.98 10.57 2.44
CA LEU A 455 4.39 9.68 1.35
C LEU A 455 3.62 8.35 1.37
N GLY A 456 2.51 8.28 2.11
CA GLY A 456 1.70 7.05 2.28
C GLY A 456 1.05 6.52 1.01
N PHE A 457 0.87 7.36 -0.01
CA PHE A 457 0.44 6.97 -1.36
C PHE A 457 1.62 6.92 -2.36
N GLY A 458 2.86 6.95 -1.88
CA GLY A 458 4.06 7.16 -2.71
C GLY A 458 4.16 8.61 -3.23
N PHE A 459 5.10 8.82 -4.16
CA PHE A 459 5.37 10.09 -4.82
C PHE A 459 5.81 9.83 -6.27
N GLY A 460 5.81 10.88 -7.10
CA GLY A 460 6.37 10.85 -8.44
C GLY A 460 5.57 9.96 -9.40
N ALA A 461 6.27 9.27 -10.30
CA ALA A 461 5.63 8.42 -11.30
C ALA A 461 4.71 7.35 -10.65
N HIS A 462 5.17 6.73 -9.56
CA HIS A 462 4.49 5.64 -8.87
C HIS A 462 3.53 6.10 -7.75
N PHE A 463 3.10 7.38 -7.74
CA PHE A 463 2.00 7.80 -6.87
C PHE A 463 0.77 6.90 -7.08
N CYS A 464 0.12 6.46 -6.00
CA CYS A 464 -0.91 5.42 -6.05
C CYS A 464 -2.06 5.80 -6.99
N VAL A 465 -2.29 4.98 -8.02
CA VAL A 465 -3.37 5.21 -8.99
C VAL A 465 -4.75 5.10 -8.34
N GLY A 466 -4.90 4.19 -7.37
CA GLY A 466 -6.13 3.98 -6.60
C GLY A 466 -6.38 4.98 -5.47
N ALA A 467 -5.54 6.01 -5.28
CA ALA A 467 -5.60 6.88 -4.09
C ALA A 467 -6.96 7.59 -3.91
N ALA A 468 -7.65 7.94 -5.01
CA ALA A 468 -8.99 8.53 -4.94
C ALA A 468 -10.05 7.52 -4.46
N LEU A 469 -9.96 6.25 -4.91
CA LEU A 469 -10.87 5.17 -4.52
C LEU A 469 -10.63 4.74 -3.07
N ALA A 470 -9.36 4.55 -2.68
CA ALA A 470 -8.99 4.21 -1.31
C ALA A 470 -9.50 5.27 -0.30
N ARG A 471 -9.29 6.57 -0.59
CA ARG A 471 -9.84 7.67 0.21
C ARG A 471 -11.36 7.65 0.28
N LEU A 472 -12.05 7.53 -0.86
CA LEU A 472 -13.53 7.50 -0.88
C LEU A 472 -14.08 6.33 -0.06
N VAL A 473 -13.49 5.14 -0.18
CA VAL A 473 -13.92 3.96 0.56
C VAL A 473 -13.67 4.14 2.07
N ALA A 474 -12.45 4.53 2.46
CA ALA A 474 -12.10 4.71 3.87
C ALA A 474 -12.91 5.83 4.54
N VAL A 475 -13.03 7.00 3.90
CA VAL A 475 -13.81 8.13 4.42
C VAL A 475 -15.28 7.76 4.56
N SER A 476 -15.90 7.14 3.55
CA SER A 476 -17.33 6.78 3.64
C SER A 476 -17.59 5.68 4.69
N ALA A 477 -16.66 4.74 4.88
CA ALA A 477 -16.76 3.70 5.90
C ALA A 477 -16.64 4.29 7.32
N VAL A 478 -15.60 5.10 7.56
CA VAL A 478 -15.34 5.74 8.86
C VAL A 478 -16.45 6.73 9.20
N ASP A 479 -16.96 7.51 8.24
CA ASP A 479 -18.03 8.49 8.46
C ASP A 479 -19.33 7.82 8.92
N VAL A 480 -19.76 6.76 8.23
CA VAL A 480 -20.94 5.96 8.62
C VAL A 480 -20.74 5.38 10.02
N LEU A 481 -19.59 4.79 10.33
CA LEU A 481 -19.37 4.16 11.63
C LEU A 481 -19.28 5.17 12.77
N VAL A 482 -18.56 6.28 12.60
CA VAL A 482 -18.37 7.29 13.66
C VAL A 482 -19.68 8.02 13.99
N ARG A 483 -20.53 8.29 12.98
CA ARG A 483 -21.84 8.94 13.17
C ARG A 483 -22.93 7.97 13.64
N GLU A 484 -23.07 6.81 13.00
CA GLU A 484 -24.21 5.91 13.21
C GLU A 484 -23.96 4.88 14.33
N ARG A 485 -22.71 4.74 14.81
CA ARG A 485 -22.32 3.85 15.93
C ARG A 485 -21.63 4.63 17.07
N PRO A 486 -22.38 5.45 17.83
CA PRO A 486 -21.82 6.21 18.95
C PRO A 486 -21.23 5.31 20.06
N GLY A 487 -21.79 4.11 20.25
CA GLY A 487 -21.31 3.10 21.21
C GLY A 487 -20.07 2.30 20.77
N LEU A 488 -19.61 2.46 19.52
CA LEU A 488 -18.42 1.77 19.03
C LEU A 488 -17.22 2.11 19.91
N SER A 489 -16.60 1.08 20.48
CA SER A 489 -15.50 1.18 21.44
C SER A 489 -14.57 -0.03 21.31
N LEU A 490 -13.29 0.14 21.67
CA LEU A 490 -12.34 -0.98 21.75
C LEU A 490 -12.71 -1.90 22.91
N VAL A 491 -12.41 -3.18 22.76
CA VAL A 491 -12.33 -4.13 23.88
C VAL A 491 -10.88 -4.15 24.36
N ASP A 492 -10.68 -4.30 25.66
CA ASP A 492 -9.36 -4.38 26.28
C ASP A 492 -8.72 -5.76 26.04
N GLU A 493 -8.26 -5.95 24.81
CA GLU A 493 -7.58 -7.16 24.32
C GLU A 493 -6.26 -6.78 23.63
N PRO A 494 -5.19 -7.59 23.77
CA PRO A 494 -3.90 -7.31 23.15
C PRO A 494 -3.99 -7.42 21.63
N LEU A 495 -3.72 -6.31 20.94
CA LEU A 495 -3.69 -6.25 19.48
C LEU A 495 -2.44 -6.95 18.93
N SER A 496 -2.58 -7.54 17.75
CA SER A 496 -1.46 -8.13 17.00
C SER A 496 -1.54 -7.76 15.52
N TRP A 497 -0.38 -7.77 14.87
CA TRP A 497 -0.22 -7.40 13.47
C TRP A 497 0.39 -8.54 12.66
N GLN A 498 -0.02 -8.66 11.41
CA GLN A 498 0.58 -9.62 10.47
C GLN A 498 2.07 -9.31 10.29
N PRO A 499 2.97 -10.32 10.31
CA PRO A 499 4.40 -10.13 10.10
C PRO A 499 4.71 -9.86 8.62
N SER A 500 4.47 -8.63 8.17
CA SER A 500 4.73 -8.18 6.79
C SER A 500 5.76 -7.07 6.76
N LEU A 501 6.70 -7.08 5.80
CA LEU A 501 7.60 -5.94 5.60
C LEU A 501 6.84 -4.75 5.00
N LEU A 502 5.94 -5.03 4.07
CA LEU A 502 5.27 -4.01 3.26
C LEU A 502 4.02 -3.44 3.92
N ASN A 503 3.25 -4.24 4.66
CA ASN A 503 1.94 -3.85 5.18
C ASN A 503 1.92 -3.63 6.70
N ARG A 504 1.07 -2.72 7.16
CA ARG A 504 0.70 -2.52 8.56
C ARG A 504 -0.74 -2.99 8.75
N ALA A 505 -0.90 -4.30 8.95
CA ALA A 505 -2.19 -4.98 8.96
C ALA A 505 -2.48 -5.58 10.35
N LEU A 506 -3.59 -5.18 10.97
CA LEU A 506 -4.11 -5.85 12.17
C LEU A 506 -4.58 -7.27 11.83
N THR A 507 -4.34 -8.23 12.72
CA THR A 507 -4.90 -9.59 12.60
C THR A 507 -6.41 -9.56 12.82
N ALA A 508 -6.83 -8.84 13.86
CA ALA A 508 -8.18 -8.51 14.29
C ALA A 508 -8.18 -7.15 15.02
N LEU A 509 -9.35 -6.53 15.15
CA LEU A 509 -9.61 -5.33 15.95
C LEU A 509 -10.85 -5.57 16.82
N PRO A 510 -10.68 -6.09 18.05
CA PRO A 510 -11.76 -6.37 18.99
C PRO A 510 -12.52 -5.10 19.38
N VAL A 511 -13.84 -5.08 19.13
CA VAL A 511 -14.71 -3.94 19.40
C VAL A 511 -16.05 -4.36 20.01
N ARG A 512 -16.65 -3.45 20.77
CA ARG A 512 -18.07 -3.47 21.16
C ARG A 512 -18.82 -2.48 20.28
N TYR A 513 -19.97 -2.91 19.74
CA TYR A 513 -20.76 -2.17 18.73
C TYR A 513 -22.00 -1.41 19.27
#